data_AF-A0A2G4FX87-F1
#
_entry.id   AF-A0A2G4FX87-F1
#
_cell.length_a   1.000
_cell.length_b   1.000
_cell.length_c   1.000
_cell.angle_alpha   90.00
_cell.angle_beta   90.00
_cell.angle_gamma   90.00
#
_symmetry.space_group_name_H-M   'P 1'
#
loop_
_entity.id
_entity.type
_entity.pdbx_description
1 polymer ?
#
loop_
_entity_poly.entity_id
_entity_poly.type
_entity_poly.pdbx_seq_one_letter_code
_entity_poly.pdbx_strand_id
1 'polypeptide(L)' 'MFWPFSKSNSFFPANAIAVDLGTANTLIYVKGEGIVLNEPSVVALDRETKKLKGVGL' A
#
# COMPACT_ATOMS: atom_id res chain seq x y z
N MET A 1 12.99 10.64 20.03
CA MET A 1 13.10 9.21 20.40
C MET A 1 13.71 8.50 19.21
N PHE A 2 14.96 8.04 19.34
CA PHE A 2 15.73 7.43 18.25
C PHE A 2 15.19 6.02 17.96
N TRP A 3 14.88 5.72 16.69
CA TRP A 3 14.60 4.36 16.25
C TRP A 3 15.86 3.81 15.55
N PRO A 4 16.59 2.84 16.12
CA PRO A 4 17.74 2.26 15.46
C PRO A 4 17.23 1.33 14.35
N PHE A 5 17.56 1.67 13.12
CA PHE A 5 17.25 0.86 11.95
C PHE A 5 18.17 -0.37 11.95
N SER A 6 17.63 -1.55 12.25
CA SER A 6 18.25 -2.82 11.88
C SER A 6 17.42 -3.43 10.75
N LYS A 7 17.89 -3.23 9.51
CA LYS A 7 17.31 -3.85 8.32
C LYS A 7 17.78 -5.31 8.28
N SER A 8 17.12 -6.19 9.01
CA SER A 8 17.25 -7.63 8.78
C SER A 8 16.38 -7.98 7.57
N ASN A 9 17.01 -8.34 6.46
CA ASN A 9 16.35 -8.80 5.25
C ASN A 9 15.88 -10.24 5.46
N SER A 10 14.88 -10.43 6.32
CA SER A 10 14.19 -11.69 6.49
C SER A 10 12.90 -11.63 5.69
N PHE A 11 12.84 -12.40 4.59
CA PHE A 11 11.59 -12.67 3.87
C PHE A 11 10.68 -13.48 4.80
N PHE A 12 9.89 -12.80 5.63
CA PHE A 12 8.78 -13.41 6.33
C PHE A 12 7.59 -13.43 5.36
N PRO A 13 6.94 -14.59 5.09
CA PRO A 13 5.64 -14.57 4.44
C PRO A 13 4.71 -13.72 5.32
N ALA A 14 4.13 -12.66 4.75
CA ALA A 14 3.21 -11.77 5.44
C ALA A 14 1.94 -12.54 5.85
N ASN A 15 1.96 -13.21 7.00
CA ASN A 15 0.83 -14.00 7.50
C ASN A 15 -0.31 -13.12 8.04
N ALA A 16 -0.08 -11.80 8.15
CA ALA A 16 -1.07 -10.84 8.61
C ALA A 16 -0.93 -9.54 7.83
N ILE A 17 -1.97 -9.24 7.05
CA ILE A 17 -2.12 -8.01 6.25
C ILE A 17 -3.40 -7.33 6.72
N ALA A 18 -3.35 -6.03 6.93
CA ALA A 18 -4.53 -5.19 7.09
C ALA A 18 -4.64 -4.24 5.90
N VAL A 19 -5.84 -4.12 5.34
CA VAL A 19 -6.13 -3.26 4.19
C VAL A 19 -7.25 -2.31 4.59
N ASP A 20 -6.97 -1.02 4.48
CA ASP A 20 -7.96 0.04 4.64
C ASP A 20 -8.28 0.63 3.26
N LEU A 21 -9.56 0.55 2.86
CA LEU A 21 -10.06 1.00 1.57
C LEU A 21 -10.95 2.24 1.76
N GLY A 22 -10.34 3.30 2.28
CA GLY A 22 -11.02 4.58 2.47
C GLY A 22 -11.34 5.27 1.15
N THR A 23 -12.35 6.16 1.15
CA THR A 23 -12.72 6.93 -0.04
C THR A 23 -11.59 7.83 -0.55
N ALA A 24 -10.77 8.36 0.36
CA ALA A 24 -9.68 9.27 0.01
C ALA A 24 -8.34 8.53 -0.19
N ASN A 25 -8.03 7.56 0.67
CA ASN A 25 -6.76 6.86 0.67
C ASN A 25 -6.94 5.36 0.90
N THR A 26 -6.06 4.59 0.26
CA THR A 26 -5.90 3.16 0.47
C THR A 26 -4.61 2.97 1.24
N LEU A 27 -4.68 2.23 2.36
CA LEU A 27 -3.51 1.90 3.18
C LEU A 27 -3.36 0.39 3.26
N ILE A 28 -2.11 -0.09 3.21
CA ILE A 28 -1.77 -1.48 3.49
C ILE A 28 -0.75 -1.52 4.61
N TYR A 29 -1.06 -2.29 5.65
CA TYR A 29 -0.15 -2.61 6.73
C TYR A 29 0.22 -4.10 6.70
N VAL A 30 1.52 -4.38 6.87
CA VAL A 30 2.05 -5.73 7.02
C VAL A 30 2.67 -5.88 8.40
N LYS A 31 2.26 -6.91 9.16
CA LYS A 31 2.77 -7.17 10.50
C LYS A 31 4.29 -7.39 10.46
N GLY A 32 5.03 -6.51 11.14
CA GLY A 32 6.49 -6.55 11.19
C GLY A 32 7.19 -5.64 10.16
N GLU A 33 6.47 -5.12 9.17
CA GLU A 33 7.01 -4.18 8.18
C GLU A 33 6.42 -2.77 8.33
N GLY A 34 5.21 -2.64 8.89
CA GLY A 34 4.53 -1.35 9.05
C GLY A 34 3.59 -1.03 7.88
N ILE A 35 3.36 0.25 7.63
CA ILE A 35 2.57 0.71 6.48
C ILE A 35 3.44 0.58 5.23
N VAL A 36 3.04 -0.31 4.32
CA VAL A 36 3.76 -0.61 3.08
C VAL A 36 3.13 0.05 1.85
N LEU A 37 1.90 0.56 1.97
CA LEU A 37 1.23 1.38 0.95
C LEU A 37 0.38 2.46 1.63
N ASN A 38 0.43 3.68 1.11
CA ASN A 38 -0.42 4.80 1.49
C ASN A 38 -0.61 5.71 0.28
N GLU A 39 -1.58 5.37 -0.56
CA GLU A 39 -1.83 6.05 -1.84
C GLU A 39 -3.25 6.61 -1.87
N PRO A 40 -3.53 7.65 -2.67
CA PRO A 40 -4.90 8.08 -2.95
C PRO A 40 -5.76 6.91 -3.49
N SER A 41 -7.01 6.82 -3.04
CA SER A 41 -7.99 5.81 -3.50
C SER A 41 -8.59 6.18 -4.86
N VAL A 42 -7.73 6.41 -5.84
CA VAL A 42 -8.09 6.88 -7.18
C VAL A 42 -7.44 5.99 -8.24
N VAL A 43 -8.20 5.70 -9.30
CA VAL A 43 -7.71 5.06 -10.51
C VAL A 43 -8.05 5.92 -11.72
N ALA A 44 -7.13 6.00 -12.67
CA ALA A 44 -7.37 6.65 -13.95
C ALA A 44 -7.74 5.58 -14.98
N LEU A 45 -8.89 5.76 -15.64
CA LEU A 45 -9.38 4.87 -16.69
C LEU A 45 -9.54 5.64 -18.00
N ASP A 46 -9.21 4.97 -19.10
CA ASP A 46 -9.64 5.41 -20.43
C ASP A 46 -11.17 5.39 -20.49
N ARG A 47 -11.78 6.50 -20.91
CA ARG A 47 -13.24 6.65 -20.84
C ARG A 47 -13.98 5.72 -21.82
N GLU A 48 -13.39 5.46 -22.98
CA GLU A 48 -13.99 4.67 -24.05
C GLU A 48 -13.69 3.19 -23.85
N THR A 49 -12.41 2.85 -23.69
CA THR A 49 -11.99 1.45 -23.64
C THR A 49 -12.02 0.85 -22.24
N LYS A 50 -12.24 1.68 -21.20
CA LYS A 50 -12.17 1.31 -19.77
C LYS A 50 -10.82 0.72 -19.35
N LYS A 51 -9.77 0.94 -20.14
CA LYS A 51 -8.43 0.44 -19.83
C LYS A 51 -7.82 1.27 -18.73
N LEU A 52 -7.13 0.61 -17.80
CA LEU A 52 -6.42 1.28 -16.73
C LEU A 52 -5.24 2.10 -17.27
N LYS A 53 -5.15 3.35 -16.84
CA LYS A 53 -4.10 4.30 -17.21
C LYS A 53 -3.17 4.64 -16.04
N GLY A 54 -3.65 4.49 -14.80
CA GLY A 54 -2.87 4.72 -13.58
C GLY A 54 -3.65 4.38 -12.32
N VAL A 55 -2.92 4.27 -11.20
CA VAL A 55 -3.41 4.02 -9.83
C VAL A 55 -2.65 4.96 -8.89
N GLY A 56 -3.32 5.50 -7.87
CA GLY A 56 -2.65 6.22 -6.78
C GLY A 56 -2.08 7.59 -7.17
N LEU A 57 -2.69 8.28 -8.15
CA LEU A 57 -2.25 9.62 -8.57
C LEU A 57 -2.37 10.66 -7.45
#